data_AF-A0A937PEI8-F1
#
_entry.id   AF-A0A937PEI8-F1
#
_cell.length_a   1.000
_cell.length_b   1.000
_cell.length_c   1.000
_cell.angle_alpha   90.00
_cell.angle_beta   90.00
_cell.angle_gamma   90.00
#
_symmetry.space_group_name_H-M   'P 1'
#
loop_
_entity.id
_entity.type
_entity.pdbx_description
1 polymer ?
#
loop_
_entity_poly.entity_id
_entity_poly.type
_entity_poly.pdbx_seq_one_letter_code
_entity_poly.pdbx_strand_id
1 'polypeptide(L)' 'MGRFWLAAIFIFLIGFAGCISPPATATVIQVTDGDTIVVEGNYRVRYIGIDTPEIRPTLEAAARKAGLGIWAKYKGAH' A
#
# COMPACT_ATOMS: atom_id res chain seq x y z
N MET A 1 45.89 10.72 -14.87
CA MET A 1 45.15 9.55 -15.38
C MET A 1 44.20 8.88 -14.37
N GLY A 2 44.42 8.93 -13.05
CA GLY A 2 43.63 8.12 -12.08
C GLY A 2 42.22 8.58 -11.70
N ARG A 3 41.82 9.83 -12.00
CA ARG A 3 40.54 10.40 -11.53
C ARG A 3 39.32 9.98 -12.36
N PHE A 4 39.54 9.67 -13.65
CA PHE A 4 38.47 9.21 -14.56
C PHE A 4 37.99 7.80 -14.24
N TRP A 5 38.85 6.97 -13.63
CA TRP A 5 38.50 5.61 -13.25
C TRP A 5 37.50 5.55 -12.09
N LEU A 6 37.62 6.46 -11.12
CA LEU A 6 36.66 6.62 -10.03
C LEU A 6 35.28 7.08 -10.54
N ALA A 7 35.27 7.99 -11.51
CA ALA A 7 34.02 8.43 -12.14
C ALA A 7 33.35 7.29 -12.91
N ALA A 8 34.11 6.45 -13.62
CA ALA A 8 33.58 5.29 -14.33
C ALA A 8 32.98 4.25 -13.38
N ILE A 9 33.63 3.96 -12.25
CA ILE A 9 33.09 3.08 -11.20
C ILE A 9 31.80 3.66 -10.60
N PHE A 10 31.78 4.96 -10.31
CA PHE A 10 30.62 5.62 -9.73
C PHE A 10 29.40 5.60 -10.68
N ILE A 11 29.63 5.87 -11.97
CA ILE A 11 28.59 5.78 -13.02
C ILE A 11 28.08 4.34 -13.17
N PHE A 12 28.99 3.34 -13.10
CA PHE A 12 28.61 1.92 -13.15
C PHE A 12 27.78 1.50 -11.93
N LEU A 13 28.13 1.97 -10.73
CA LEU A 13 27.39 1.69 -9.49
C LEU A 13 25.99 2.34 -9.50
N ILE A 14 25.86 3.54 -10.05
CA ILE A 14 24.55 4.21 -10.17
C ILE A 14 23.66 3.52 -11.20
N GLY A 15 24.24 2.98 -12.29
CA GLY A 15 23.48 2.27 -13.33
C GLY A 15 22.83 0.96 -12.88
N PHE A 16 23.32 0.35 -11.80
CA PHE A 16 22.76 -0.89 -11.23
C PHE A 16 21.63 -0.67 -10.21
N ALA A 17 21.34 0.58 -9.84
CA ALA A 17 20.16 0.92 -9.05
C ALA A 17 18.90 0.94 -9.94
N GLY A 18 18.58 -0.20 -10.55
CA GLY A 18 17.37 -0.38 -11.35
C GLY A 18 16.13 -0.44 -10.47
N CYS A 19 15.04 0.20 -10.93
CA CYS A 19 13.72 0.05 -10.31
C CYS A 19 13.15 -1.33 -10.68
N ILE A 20 12.99 -2.22 -9.71
CA ILE A 20 12.30 -3.50 -9.91
C ILE A 20 10.79 -3.23 -9.89
N SER A 21 10.12 -3.42 -11.03
CA SER A 21 8.66 -3.39 -11.09
C SER A 21 8.08 -4.70 -10.55
N PRO A 22 6.90 -4.67 -9.90
CA PRO A 22 6.20 -5.89 -9.55
C PRO A 22 5.94 -6.75 -10.79
N PRO A 23 5.93 -8.09 -10.66
CA PRO A 23 5.61 -8.97 -11.77
C PRO A 23 4.15 -8.75 -12.22
N ALA A 24 3.90 -8.91 -13.53
CA ALA A 24 2.56 -8.76 -14.10
C ALA A 24 1.56 -9.81 -13.58
N THR A 25 2.09 -10.96 -13.15
CA THR A 25 1.34 -12.06 -12.52
C THR A 25 2.02 -12.42 -11.22
N ALA A 26 1.25 -12.59 -10.15
CA ALA A 26 1.76 -12.97 -8.85
C ALA A 26 0.75 -13.85 -8.10
N THR A 27 1.25 -14.72 -7.22
CA THR A 27 0.40 -15.51 -6.32
C THR A 27 -0.10 -14.64 -5.18
N VAL A 28 -1.40 -14.71 -4.88
CA VAL A 28 -1.98 -14.07 -3.69
C VAL A 28 -1.60 -14.87 -2.46
N ILE A 29 -0.98 -14.22 -1.48
CA ILE A 29 -0.60 -14.85 -0.21
C ILE A 29 -1.52 -14.45 0.95
N GLN A 30 -2.22 -13.32 0.84
CA GLN A 30 -3.18 -12.86 1.85
C GLN A 30 -4.24 -11.93 1.23
N VAL A 31 -5.49 -12.07 1.67
CA VAL A 31 -6.56 -11.10 1.40
C VAL A 31 -6.71 -10.22 2.64
N THR A 32 -6.55 -8.90 2.48
CA THR A 32 -6.67 -7.94 3.60
C THR A 32 -8.06 -7.31 3.65
N ASP A 33 -8.58 -6.94 2.49
CA ASP A 33 -9.90 -6.35 2.30
C ASP A 33 -10.50 -6.85 0.97
N GLY A 34 -11.75 -6.53 0.68
CA GLY A 34 -12.41 -6.92 -0.57
C GLY A 34 -11.80 -6.30 -1.83
N ASP A 35 -11.08 -5.18 -1.70
CA ASP A 35 -10.35 -4.49 -2.78
C ASP A 35 -8.81 -4.58 -2.64
N THR A 36 -8.31 -5.18 -1.55
CA THR A 36 -6.90 -5.11 -1.17
C THR A 36 -6.33 -6.49 -0.82
N ILE A 37 -5.30 -6.89 -1.57
CA ILE A 37 -4.59 -8.16 -1.38
C ILE A 37 -3.09 -7.94 -1.17
N VAL A 38 -2.41 -8.96 -0.65
CA VAL A 38 -0.96 -9.08 -0.61
C VAL A 38 -0.54 -10.24 -1.50
N VAL A 39 0.43 -9.99 -2.37
CA VAL A 39 1.00 -11.00 -3.28
C VAL A 39 2.44 -11.35 -2.88
N GLU A 40 2.97 -12.41 -3.48
CA GLU A 40 4.39 -12.79 -3.35
C GLU A 40 5.33 -11.60 -3.53
N GLY A 41 6.43 -11.58 -2.76
CA GLY A 41 7.30 -10.41 -2.67
C GLY A 41 6.78 -9.31 -1.72
N ASN A 42 5.69 -9.60 -0.99
CA ASN A 42 5.08 -8.72 0.01
C ASN A 42 4.57 -7.39 -0.56
N TYR A 43 4.18 -7.39 -1.84
CA TYR A 43 3.55 -6.25 -2.48
C TYR A 43 2.08 -6.19 -2.09
N ARG A 44 1.63 -5.00 -1.69
CA ARG A 44 0.20 -4.71 -1.46
C ARG A 44 -0.41 -4.16 -2.74
N VAL A 45 -1.50 -4.79 -3.18
CA VAL A 45 -2.23 -4.41 -4.39
C VAL A 45 -3.64 -3.97 -3.99
N ARG A 46 -4.02 -2.76 -4.40
CA ARG A 46 -5.39 -2.24 -4.29
C ARG A 46 -6.00 -2.13 -5.68
N TYR A 47 -7.19 -2.68 -5.86
CA TYR A 47 -7.88 -2.64 -7.14
C TYR A 47 -8.43 -1.23 -7.41
N ILE A 48 -8.17 -0.71 -8.61
CA ILE A 48 -8.65 0.61 -9.02
C ILE A 48 -10.10 0.47 -9.47
N GLY A 49 -10.98 1.36 -8.99
CA GLY A 49 -12.39 1.39 -9.36
C GLY A 49 -13.27 0.37 -8.62
N ILE A 50 -12.69 -0.39 -7.68
CA ILE A 50 -13.41 -1.22 -6.74
C ILE A 50 -13.20 -0.60 -5.36
N ASP A 51 -14.29 -0.21 -4.70
CA ASP A 51 -14.26 0.29 -3.33
C ASP A 51 -15.16 -0.61 -2.49
N THR A 52 -14.54 -1.40 -1.61
CA THR A 52 -15.27 -2.31 -0.73
C THR A 52 -15.45 -1.69 0.65
N PRO A 53 -16.58 -1.94 1.33
CA PRO A 53 -16.75 -1.53 2.73
C PRO A 53 -15.60 -2.09 3.57
N GLU A 54 -14.83 -1.23 4.23
CA GLU A 54 -13.68 -1.69 5.01
C GLU A 54 -14.12 -2.68 6.10
N ILE A 55 -13.41 -3.81 6.21
CA ILE A 55 -13.69 -4.85 7.23
C ILE A 55 -13.34 -4.34 8.65
N ARG A 56 -12.66 -3.19 8.75
CA ARG A 56 -12.42 -2.53 10.03
C ARG A 56 -13.74 -1.95 10.56
N PRO A 57 -14.08 -2.18 11.84
CA PRO A 57 -15.18 -1.44 12.44
C PRO A 57 -14.82 0.05 12.38
N THR A 58 -15.48 0.79 11.49
CA THR A 58 -15.38 2.24 11.52
C THR A 58 -15.86 2.70 12.89
N LEU A 59 -15.31 3.80 13.40
CA LEU A 59 -15.82 4.42 14.64
C LEU A 59 -17.34 4.63 14.56
N GLU A 60 -17.85 4.94 13.37
CA GLU A 60 -19.28 5.05 13.10
C GLU A 60 -20.02 3.71 13.20
N ALA A 61 -19.48 2.62 12.63
CA ALA A 61 -20.08 1.29 12.73
C ALA A 61 -20.05 0.77 14.18
N ALA A 62 -18.96 0.98 14.90
CA ALA A 62 -18.82 0.65 16.32
C ALA A 62 -19.78 1.50 17.17
N ALA A 63 -19.84 2.81 16.93
CA ALA A 63 -20.74 3.72 17.63
C ALA A 63 -22.21 3.39 17.35
N ARG A 64 -22.56 3.04 16.11
CA ARG A 64 -23.92 2.58 15.77
C ARG A 64 -24.28 1.30 16.51
N LYS A 65 -23.36 0.33 16.58
CA LYS A 65 -23.56 -0.92 17.33
C LYS A 65 -23.68 -0.70 18.85
N ALA A 66 -23.00 0.32 19.37
CA ALA A 66 -23.02 0.70 20.79
C ALA A 66 -24.14 1.70 21.16
N GLY A 67 -25.02 2.09 20.21
CA GLY A 67 -26.08 3.09 20.44
C GLY A 67 -25.59 4.54 20.54
N LEU A 68 -24.33 4.81 20.20
CA LEU A 68 -23.66 6.12 20.25
C LEU A 68 -23.64 6.84 18.89
N GLY A 69 -24.39 6.37 17.89
CA GLY A 69 -24.30 6.80 16.49
C GLY A 69 -24.50 8.31 16.25
N ILE A 70 -25.22 9.01 17.13
CA ILE A 70 -25.45 10.46 17.02
C ILE A 70 -24.19 11.26 17.42
N TRP A 71 -23.42 10.76 18.40
CA TRP A 71 -22.23 11.44 18.92
C TRP A 71 -20.99 11.25 18.05
N ALA A 72 -20.88 10.12 17.36
CA ALA A 72 -19.77 9.85 16.43
C ALA A 72 -19.78 10.80 15.22
N LYS A 73 -20.97 11.11 14.68
CA LYS A 73 -21.13 12.04 13.56
C LYS A 73 -20.67 13.47 13.90
N TYR A 74 -20.83 13.89 15.16
CA TYR A 74 -20.48 15.25 15.61
C TYR A 74 -18.98 15.48 15.80
N LYS A 75 -18.19 14.43 16.04
CA LYS A 75 -16.74 14.56 16.28
C LYS A 75 -15.86 14.55 15.01
N GLY A 76 -16.41 14.24 13.84
CA GLY A 76 -15.68 14.18 12.57
C GLY A 76 -15.71 15.47 11.73
N ALA A 77 -16.28 16.56 12.25
CA ALA A 77 -16.52 17.81 11.50
C ALA A 77 -15.51 18.93 11.79
N HIS A 78 -14.31 18.62 12.30
CA HIS A 78 -13.25 19.62 12.59
C HIS A 78 -11.90 19.16 12.05
#